data_AF-S2KI54-F1
#
_entry.id   AF-S2KI54-F1
#
_cell.length_a   1.000
_cell.length_b   1.000
_cell.length_c   1.000
_cell.angle_alpha   90.00
_cell.angle_beta   90.00
_cell.angle_gamma   90.00
#
_symmetry.space_group_name_H-M   'P 1'
#
loop_
_entity.id
_entity.type
_entity.pdbx_description
1 polymer ?
#
loop_
_entity_poly.entity_id
_entity_poly.type
_entity_poly.pdbx_seq_one_letter_code
_entity_poly.pdbx_strand_id
1 'polypeptide(L)'
;MSSTLSNSDRSLIEFTRCLYKAKSVVQELQEFSKTVGPTLCLSPFAQKQSYDPRISTDEFIKHVHQYLEDSFRKFNNMCRVLLIVLSKLESNQPVRRERIDSFRQEVLNEWKKADKVRQDLLLLVQDSYQVSKLPSPQSIPSSSDYDDENDEDDDEEPDSETSLEPTSSEDSTTSA
;
A
#
# COMPACT_ATOMS: atom_id res chain seq x y z
N MET A 1 -12.92 39.26 -36.07
CA MET A 1 -12.31 38.17 -36.87
C MET A 1 -12.16 36.97 -35.94
N SER A 2 -12.96 35.92 -36.13
CA SER A 2 -12.85 34.70 -35.31
C SER A 2 -11.91 33.71 -35.98
N SER A 3 -10.73 33.55 -35.42
CA SER A 3 -9.73 32.59 -35.88
C SER A 3 -10.24 31.16 -35.60
N THR A 4 -10.55 30.39 -36.66
CA THR A 4 -10.87 28.97 -36.54
C THR A 4 -9.58 28.19 -36.28
N LEU A 5 -9.50 27.52 -35.12
CA LEU A 5 -8.37 26.65 -34.76
C LEU A 5 -8.19 25.55 -35.80
N SER A 6 -6.93 25.19 -36.09
CA SER A 6 -6.63 24.04 -36.95
C SER A 6 -7.11 22.74 -36.31
N ASN A 7 -7.39 21.71 -37.12
CA ASN A 7 -7.80 20.39 -36.61
C ASN A 7 -6.73 19.76 -35.70
N SER A 8 -5.44 20.02 -35.97
CA SER A 8 -4.32 19.65 -35.09
C SER A 8 -4.41 20.34 -33.74
N ASP A 9 -4.69 21.65 -33.70
CA ASP A 9 -4.78 22.39 -32.44
C ASP A 9 -5.95 21.90 -31.60
N ARG A 10 -7.11 21.66 -32.23
CA ARG A 10 -8.28 21.10 -31.55
C ARG A 10 -7.98 19.72 -30.96
N SER A 11 -7.32 18.85 -31.72
CA SER A 11 -6.95 17.51 -31.26
C SER A 11 -5.95 17.54 -30.10
N LEU A 12 -4.98 18.46 -30.15
CA LEU A 12 -4.01 18.68 -29.07
C LEU A 12 -4.68 19.23 -27.81
N ILE A 13 -5.63 20.18 -27.94
CA ILE A 13 -6.39 20.71 -26.81
C ILE A 13 -7.18 19.60 -26.12
N GLU A 14 -7.90 18.78 -26.88
CA GLU A 14 -8.67 17.66 -26.32
C GLU A 14 -7.76 16.59 -25.71
N PHE A 15 -6.63 16.29 -26.34
CA PHE A 15 -5.60 15.43 -25.78
C PHE A 15 -5.13 15.94 -24.42
N THR A 16 -4.73 17.22 -24.34
CA THR A 16 -4.26 17.84 -23.10
C THR A 16 -5.33 17.82 -22.02
N ARG A 17 -6.60 18.12 -22.35
CA ARG A 17 -7.72 18.00 -21.40
C ARG A 17 -7.89 16.59 -20.86
N CYS A 18 -7.82 15.59 -21.74
CA CYS A 18 -7.92 14.19 -21.33
C CYS A 18 -6.74 13.76 -20.46
N LEU A 19 -5.53 14.24 -20.77
CA LEU A 19 -4.33 14.00 -19.96
C LEU A 19 -4.46 14.60 -18.55
N TYR A 20 -4.98 15.82 -18.43
CA TYR A 20 -5.28 16.42 -17.12
C TYR A 20 -6.30 15.61 -16.31
N LYS A 21 -7.34 15.08 -16.96
CA LYS A 21 -8.30 14.18 -16.28
C LYS A 21 -7.63 12.90 -15.79
N ALA A 22 -6.75 12.30 -16.60
CA ALA A 22 -5.99 11.12 -16.19
C ALA A 22 -5.12 11.42 -14.96
N LYS A 23 -4.43 12.57 -14.95
CA LYS A 23 -3.65 13.06 -13.79
C LYS A 23 -4.49 13.25 -12.53
N SER A 24 -5.70 13.82 -12.66
CA SER A 24 -6.63 13.97 -11.53
C SER A 24 -6.94 12.63 -10.87
N VAL A 25 -7.18 11.58 -11.67
CA VAL A 25 -7.43 10.24 -11.12
C VAL A 25 -6.22 9.70 -10.36
N VAL A 26 -4.99 9.93 -10.85
CA VAL A 26 -3.78 9.55 -10.10
C VAL A 26 -3.69 10.29 -8.77
N GLN A 27 -4.00 11.58 -8.77
CA GLN A 27 -4.00 12.39 -7.55
C GLN A 27 -5.06 11.91 -6.55
N GLU A 28 -6.28 11.62 -7.01
CA GLU A 28 -7.36 11.05 -6.20
C GLU A 28 -6.97 9.69 -5.62
N LEU A 29 -6.28 8.83 -6.39
CA LEU A 29 -5.74 7.56 -5.90
C LEU A 29 -4.68 7.76 -4.80
N GLN A 30 -3.79 8.74 -4.97
CA GLN A 30 -2.78 9.08 -3.97
C GLN A 30 -3.40 9.63 -2.68
N GLU A 31 -4.41 10.49 -2.81
CA GLU A 31 -5.14 11.03 -1.66
C GLU A 31 -5.91 9.94 -0.93
N PHE A 32 -6.65 9.11 -1.69
CA PHE A 32 -7.33 7.93 -1.16
C PHE A 32 -6.36 7.04 -0.38
N SER A 33 -5.19 6.74 -0.95
CA SER A 33 -4.15 5.93 -0.29
C SER A 33 -3.71 6.52 1.05
N LYS A 34 -3.53 7.84 1.14
CA LYS A 34 -3.19 8.51 2.40
C LYS A 34 -4.31 8.43 3.43
N THR A 35 -5.56 8.46 2.99
CA THR A 35 -6.73 8.38 3.88
C THR A 35 -6.95 6.96 4.41
N VAL A 36 -6.85 5.94 3.55
CA VAL A 36 -7.15 4.56 3.94
C VAL A 36 -5.93 3.83 4.51
N GLY A 37 -4.72 4.23 4.14
CA GLY A 37 -3.46 3.61 4.56
C GLY A 37 -3.34 3.44 6.07
N PRO A 38 -3.56 4.47 6.90
CA PRO A 38 -3.50 4.34 8.35
C PRO A 38 -4.47 3.29 8.90
N THR A 39 -5.68 3.19 8.34
CA THR A 39 -6.71 2.22 8.76
C THR A 39 -6.31 0.79 8.39
N LEU A 40 -5.66 0.61 7.23
CA LEU A 40 -5.14 -0.69 6.78
C LEU A 40 -3.87 -1.11 7.55
N CYS A 41 -3.09 -0.16 8.06
CA CYS A 41 -1.88 -0.41 8.85
C CYS A 41 -2.13 -0.63 10.35
N LEU A 42 -3.37 -0.50 10.85
CA LEU A 42 -3.63 -0.67 12.28
C LEU A 42 -3.32 -2.12 12.70
N SER A 43 -2.41 -2.25 13.66
CA SER A 43 -2.17 -3.50 14.37
C SER A 43 -3.48 -4.05 14.96
N PRO A 44 -3.69 -5.37 14.98
CA PRO A 44 -4.87 -6.02 15.55
C PRO A 44 -5.07 -5.67 17.03
N PHE A 45 -4.00 -5.28 17.74
CA PHE A 45 -4.08 -4.78 19.11
C PHE A 45 -4.68 -3.38 19.22
N ALA A 46 -4.41 -2.50 18.25
CA ALA A 46 -5.00 -1.16 18.20
C ALA A 46 -6.44 -1.19 17.68
N GLN A 47 -6.79 -2.15 16.80
CA GLN A 47 -8.16 -2.33 16.31
C GLN A 47 -9.15 -2.70 17.41
N LYS A 48 -8.76 -3.47 18.44
CA LYS A 48 -9.67 -3.87 19.54
C LYS A 48 -10.16 -2.70 20.41
N GLN A 49 -9.43 -1.57 20.45
CA GLN A 49 -9.78 -0.44 21.33
C GLN A 49 -10.54 0.69 20.61
N SER A 50 -10.52 0.74 19.29
CA SER A 50 -11.14 1.81 18.48
C SER A 50 -12.32 1.36 17.61
N TYR A 51 -12.75 0.11 17.75
CA TYR A 51 -13.71 -0.51 16.84
C TYR A 51 -15.16 -0.04 17.07
N ASP A 52 -15.80 0.50 16.03
CA ASP A 52 -17.25 0.47 15.88
C ASP A 52 -17.65 -0.91 15.35
N PRO A 53 -18.37 -1.76 16.11
CA PRO A 53 -18.77 -3.12 15.72
C PRO A 53 -19.59 -3.21 14.41
N ARG A 54 -20.01 -2.08 13.85
CA ARG A 54 -20.84 -1.99 12.65
C ARG A 54 -20.06 -1.97 11.33
N ILE A 55 -18.75 -1.77 11.36
CA ILE A 55 -17.92 -1.79 10.15
C ILE A 55 -17.10 -3.08 10.18
N SER A 56 -17.52 -4.10 9.44
CA SER A 56 -16.70 -5.30 9.34
C SER A 56 -15.41 -4.98 8.56
N THR A 57 -14.25 -5.35 9.11
CA THR A 57 -12.93 -5.15 8.46
C THR A 57 -12.94 -5.74 7.05
N ASP A 58 -13.65 -6.84 6.84
CA ASP A 58 -13.80 -7.51 5.55
C ASP A 58 -14.59 -6.68 4.52
N GLU A 59 -15.69 -6.03 4.92
CA GLU A 59 -16.44 -5.14 4.01
C GLU A 59 -15.62 -3.91 3.64
N PHE A 60 -14.90 -3.32 4.61
CA PHE A 60 -14.01 -2.19 4.35
C PHE A 60 -12.91 -2.57 3.33
N ILE A 61 -12.24 -3.70 3.53
CA ILE A 61 -11.22 -4.22 2.61
C ILE A 61 -11.82 -4.45 1.22
N LYS A 62 -13.02 -5.05 1.14
CA LYS A 62 -13.72 -5.27 -0.14
C LYS A 62 -14.02 -3.96 -0.85
N HIS A 63 -14.45 -2.92 -0.12
CA HIS A 63 -14.69 -1.59 -0.69
C HIS A 63 -13.40 -0.95 -1.22
N VAL A 64 -12.29 -1.06 -0.49
CA VAL A 64 -10.97 -0.59 -0.96
C VAL A 64 -10.56 -1.30 -2.25
N HIS A 65 -10.68 -2.63 -2.30
CA HIS A 65 -10.39 -3.40 -3.51
C HIS A 65 -11.23 -2.98 -4.71
N GLN A 66 -12.55 -2.88 -4.52
CA GLN A 66 -13.46 -2.51 -5.60
C GLN A 66 -13.17 -1.11 -6.14
N TYR A 67 -12.92 -0.14 -5.24
CA TYR A 67 -12.55 1.21 -5.64
C TYR A 67 -11.27 1.24 -6.46
N LEU A 68 -10.24 0.48 -6.06
CA LEU A 68 -9.00 0.37 -6.82
C LEU A 68 -9.24 -0.24 -8.19
N GLU A 69 -9.97 -1.34 -8.30
CA GLU A 69 -10.25 -1.97 -9.60
C GLU A 69 -10.96 -1.01 -10.55
N ASP A 70 -12.00 -0.34 -10.08
CA ASP A 70 -12.79 0.56 -10.92
C ASP A 70 -12.02 1.80 -11.33
N SER A 71 -11.24 2.38 -10.41
CA SER A 71 -10.39 3.53 -10.68
C SER A 71 -9.29 3.19 -11.68
N PHE A 72 -8.62 2.04 -11.52
CA PHE A 72 -7.59 1.59 -12.46
C PHE A 72 -8.15 1.22 -13.82
N ARG A 73 -9.34 0.63 -13.88
CA ARG A 73 -10.02 0.32 -15.14
C ARG A 73 -10.29 1.59 -15.93
N LYS A 74 -10.85 2.61 -15.27
CA LYS A 74 -11.12 3.93 -15.87
C LYS A 74 -9.82 4.63 -16.31
N PHE A 75 -8.81 4.64 -15.44
CA PHE A 75 -7.52 5.25 -15.71
C PHE A 75 -6.79 4.58 -16.89
N ASN A 76 -6.70 3.25 -16.91
CA ASN A 76 -6.10 2.50 -18.02
C ASN A 76 -6.82 2.77 -19.35
N ASN A 77 -8.15 2.90 -19.33
CA ASN A 77 -8.90 3.27 -20.52
C ASN A 77 -8.50 4.67 -21.03
N MET A 78 -8.35 5.65 -20.13
CA MET A 78 -7.88 7.00 -20.49
C MET A 78 -6.46 6.96 -21.08
N CYS A 79 -5.52 6.24 -20.45
CA CYS A 79 -4.16 6.07 -20.99
C CYS A 79 -4.18 5.46 -22.39
N ARG A 80 -4.99 4.42 -22.64
CA ARG A 80 -5.13 3.82 -23.98
C ARG A 80 -5.65 4.82 -25.00
N VAL A 81 -6.71 5.57 -24.67
CA VAL A 81 -7.26 6.60 -25.56
C VAL A 81 -6.21 7.66 -25.88
N LEU A 82 -5.48 8.14 -24.87
CA LEU A 82 -4.40 9.12 -25.03
C LEU A 82 -3.31 8.61 -25.99
N LEU A 83 -2.86 7.37 -25.82
CA LEU A 83 -1.85 6.76 -26.68
C LEU A 83 -2.36 6.60 -28.13
N ILE A 84 -3.62 6.21 -28.33
CA ILE A 84 -4.23 6.12 -29.66
C ILE A 84 -4.25 7.50 -30.33
N VAL A 85 -4.62 8.55 -29.59
CA VAL A 85 -4.64 9.92 -30.12
C VAL A 85 -3.23 10.37 -30.50
N LEU A 86 -2.21 10.09 -29.67
CA LEU A 86 -0.82 10.41 -30.00
C LEU A 86 -0.34 9.69 -31.27
N SER A 87 -0.66 8.41 -31.44
CA SER A 87 -0.32 7.67 -32.67
C SER A 87 -1.02 8.25 -33.91
N LYS A 88 -2.27 8.74 -33.77
CA LYS A 88 -2.97 9.43 -34.86
C LYS A 88 -2.37 10.79 -35.18
N LEU A 89 -1.93 11.54 -34.16
CA LEU A 89 -1.25 12.82 -34.35
C LEU A 89 0.10 12.65 -35.04
N GLU A 90 0.87 11.62 -34.67
CA GLU A 90 2.16 11.32 -35.32
C GLU A 90 2.00 10.95 -36.80
N SER A 91 0.93 10.22 -37.15
CA SER A 91 0.71 9.74 -38.52
C SER A 91 0.03 10.75 -39.45
N ASN A 92 -0.81 11.65 -38.94
CA ASN A 92 -1.71 12.45 -39.77
C ASN A 92 -1.53 13.97 -39.65
N GLN A 93 -0.65 14.46 -38.78
CA GLN A 93 -0.51 15.88 -38.50
C GLN A 93 0.97 16.31 -38.50
N PRO A 94 1.30 17.55 -38.88
CA PRO A 94 2.66 18.08 -38.84
C PRO A 94 3.08 18.48 -37.41
N VAL A 95 2.89 17.58 -36.44
CA VAL A 95 3.33 17.79 -35.06
C VAL A 95 4.76 17.26 -34.92
N ARG A 96 5.63 18.04 -34.29
CA ARG A 96 7.00 17.64 -33.96
C ARG A 96 7.02 16.34 -33.16
N ARG A 97 7.84 15.36 -33.59
CA ARG A 97 7.94 14.04 -32.95
C ARG A 97 8.36 14.16 -31.48
N GLU A 98 9.25 15.09 -31.16
CA GLU A 98 9.72 15.35 -29.79
C GLU A 98 8.57 15.69 -28.85
N ARG A 99 7.55 16.42 -29.35
CA ARG A 99 6.35 16.75 -28.58
C ARG A 99 5.48 15.52 -28.34
N ILE A 100 5.33 14.65 -29.35
CA ILE A 100 4.61 13.38 -29.22
C ILE A 100 5.30 12.48 -28.19
N ASP A 101 6.62 12.37 -28.26
CA ASP A 101 7.39 11.53 -27.35
C ASP A 101 7.36 12.08 -25.92
N SER A 102 7.43 13.40 -25.75
CA SER A 102 7.23 14.04 -24.44
C SER A 102 5.87 13.70 -23.84
N PHE A 103 4.79 13.74 -24.62
CA PHE A 103 3.46 13.34 -24.15
C PHE A 103 3.35 11.84 -23.85
N ARG A 104 3.99 10.97 -24.64
CA ARG A 104 4.04 9.53 -24.34
C ARG A 104 4.71 9.27 -23.00
N GLN A 105 5.83 9.95 -22.75
CA GLN A 105 6.53 9.83 -21.47
C GLN A 105 5.69 10.35 -20.30
N GLU A 106 4.95 11.43 -20.51
CA GLU A 106 4.04 11.96 -19.50
C GLU A 106 2.93 10.96 -19.14
N VAL A 107 2.29 10.35 -20.15
CA VAL A 107 1.29 9.27 -19.93
C VAL A 107 1.92 8.08 -19.20
N LEU A 108 3.13 7.66 -19.60
CA LEU A 108 3.85 6.55 -18.96
C LEU A 108 4.19 6.85 -17.50
N ASN A 109 4.62 8.07 -17.21
CA ASN A 109 4.96 8.50 -15.85
C ASN A 109 3.75 8.50 -14.93
N GLU A 110 2.61 9.02 -15.41
CA GLU A 110 1.36 8.94 -14.64
C GLU A 110 0.90 7.50 -14.45
N TRP A 111 1.09 6.64 -15.46
CA TRP A 111 0.78 5.22 -15.31
C TRP A 111 1.64 4.54 -14.24
N LYS A 112 2.95 4.79 -14.23
CA LYS A 112 3.86 4.27 -13.19
C LYS A 112 3.50 4.76 -11.80
N LYS A 113 3.13 6.04 -11.66
CA LYS A 113 2.70 6.61 -10.37
C LYS A 113 1.43 5.91 -9.86
N ALA A 114 0.43 5.75 -10.73
CA ALA A 114 -0.78 5.03 -10.38
C ALA A 114 -0.44 3.60 -9.97
N ASP A 115 0.25 2.84 -10.82
CA ASP A 115 0.58 1.44 -10.56
C ASP A 115 1.30 1.26 -9.21
N LYS A 116 2.26 2.14 -8.89
CA LYS A 116 2.89 2.15 -7.56
C LYS A 116 1.88 2.28 -6.42
N VAL A 117 0.97 3.27 -6.48
CA VAL A 117 -0.07 3.47 -5.44
C VAL A 117 -0.96 2.24 -5.29
N ARG A 118 -1.29 1.57 -6.39
CA ARG A 118 -2.07 0.33 -6.36
C ARG A 118 -1.29 -0.79 -5.68
N GLN A 119 -0.04 -1.01 -6.05
CA GLN A 119 0.78 -2.05 -5.44
C GLN A 119 0.94 -1.80 -3.94
N ASP A 120 1.24 -0.57 -3.55
CA ASP A 120 1.38 -0.17 -2.14
C ASP A 120 0.08 -0.48 -1.37
N LEU A 121 -1.10 -0.13 -1.90
CA LEU A 121 -2.37 -0.42 -1.25
C LEU A 121 -2.73 -1.92 -1.22
N LEU A 122 -2.40 -2.68 -2.27
CA LEU A 122 -2.65 -4.12 -2.31
C LEU A 122 -1.81 -4.86 -1.27
N LEU A 123 -0.56 -4.44 -1.04
CA LEU A 123 0.29 -4.97 0.02
C LEU A 123 -0.33 -4.72 1.40
N LEU A 124 -0.78 -3.49 1.67
CA LEU A 124 -1.43 -3.15 2.93
C LEU A 124 -2.70 -3.97 3.19
N VAL A 125 -3.51 -4.18 2.14
CA VAL A 125 -4.70 -5.03 2.24
C VAL A 125 -4.31 -6.48 2.55
N GLN A 126 -3.29 -7.02 1.86
CA GLN A 126 -2.85 -8.39 2.08
C GLN A 126 -2.36 -8.61 3.52
N ASP A 127 -1.58 -7.67 4.06
CA ASP A 127 -1.09 -7.72 5.44
C ASP A 127 -2.26 -7.70 6.44
N SER A 128 -3.26 -6.85 6.23
CA SER A 128 -4.45 -6.79 7.09
C SER A 128 -5.27 -8.10 7.09
N TYR A 129 -5.31 -8.82 5.96
CA TYR A 129 -6.03 -10.08 5.83
C TYR A 129 -5.33 -11.26 6.53
N GLN A 130 -3.99 -11.29 6.49
CA GLN A 130 -3.19 -12.32 7.16
C GLN A 130 -3.31 -12.21 8.68
N VAL A 131 -3.37 -10.98 9.18
CA VAL A 131 -3.43 -10.71 10.61
C VAL A 131 -4.82 -11.00 11.21
N SER A 132 -5.89 -10.75 10.45
CA SER A 132 -7.27 -11.02 10.87
C SER A 132 -7.59 -12.52 11.00
N LYS A 133 -6.79 -13.40 10.39
CA LYS A 133 -6.96 -14.87 10.42
C LYS A 133 -6.18 -15.57 11.54
N LEU A 134 -5.34 -14.86 12.29
CA LEU A 134 -4.68 -15.47 13.44
C LEU A 134 -5.70 -15.78 14.54
N PRO A 135 -5.69 -17.00 15.09
CA PRO A 135 -6.53 -17.32 16.23
C PRO A 135 -6.20 -16.34 17.36
N SER A 136 -7.24 -15.71 17.93
CA SER A 136 -7.06 -14.85 19.10
C SER A 136 -6.34 -15.67 20.18
N PRO A 137 -5.28 -15.13 20.83
CA PRO A 137 -4.68 -15.82 21.96
C PRO A 137 -5.79 -16.03 22.99
N GLN A 138 -6.11 -17.29 23.24
CA GLN A 138 -7.06 -17.67 24.27
C GLN A 138 -6.55 -17.05 25.57
N SER A 139 -7.37 -16.22 26.19
CA SER A 139 -7.15 -15.74 27.54
C SER A 139 -6.99 -16.97 28.43
N ILE A 140 -5.76 -17.23 28.86
CA ILE A 140 -5.48 -18.26 29.86
C ILE A 140 -6.32 -17.87 31.07
N PRO A 141 -7.24 -18.73 31.55
CA PRO A 141 -7.96 -18.43 32.76
C PRO A 141 -6.93 -18.33 33.89
N SER A 142 -6.80 -17.15 34.50
CA SER A 142 -6.10 -17.00 35.76
C SER A 142 -6.85 -17.82 36.80
N SER A 143 -6.36 -19.03 37.06
CA SER A 143 -6.69 -19.77 38.27
C SER A 143 -5.89 -19.15 39.41
N SER A 144 -6.46 -18.13 40.04
CA SER A 144 -6.06 -17.71 41.38
C SER A 144 -7.21 -18.03 42.32
N ASP A 145 -7.07 -19.11 43.09
CA ASP A 145 -7.71 -19.27 44.39
C ASP A 145 -6.79 -20.15 45.26
N TYR A 146 -6.66 -19.73 46.52
CA TYR A 146 -5.65 -20.07 47.52
C TYR A 146 -5.98 -21.33 48.34
N ASP A 147 -4.96 -21.87 49.04
CA ASP A 147 -4.93 -22.42 50.42
C ASP A 147 -3.78 -23.46 50.49
N ASP A 148 -2.58 -23.13 50.99
CA ASP A 148 -2.12 -23.04 52.39
C ASP A 148 -2.50 -24.26 53.26
N GLU A 149 -1.51 -25.14 53.51
CA GLU A 149 -1.08 -25.58 54.85
C GLU A 149 0.06 -26.65 54.76
N ASN A 150 1.21 -26.31 55.37
CA ASN A 150 2.11 -27.11 56.22
C ASN A 150 2.47 -28.58 55.87
N ASP A 151 3.78 -28.89 55.74
CA ASP A 151 4.61 -29.44 56.84
C ASP A 151 6.01 -29.93 56.36
N GLU A 152 7.02 -29.44 57.08
CA GLU A 152 8.25 -30.09 57.59
C GLU A 152 9.28 -30.81 56.69
N ASP A 153 10.51 -30.27 56.78
CA ASP A 153 11.83 -30.90 56.97
C ASP A 153 12.34 -31.96 55.97
N ASP A 154 13.45 -31.66 55.30
CA ASP A 154 14.74 -32.24 55.73
C ASP A 154 15.94 -31.52 55.08
N ASP A 155 16.97 -31.38 55.89
CA ASP A 155 18.28 -30.76 55.63
C ASP A 155 19.11 -31.49 54.55
N GLU A 156 19.92 -30.73 53.80
CA GLU A 156 21.37 -30.97 53.59
C GLU A 156 21.91 -30.06 52.46
N GLU A 157 22.57 -28.96 52.85
CA GLU A 157 23.74 -28.41 52.14
C GLU A 157 25.00 -29.01 52.81
N PRO A 158 26.24 -28.88 52.28
CA PRO A 158 26.69 -28.16 51.10
C PRO A 158 27.65 -29.00 50.22
N ASP A 159 28.05 -28.51 49.03
CA ASP A 159 29.48 -28.27 48.82
C ASP A 159 29.79 -27.51 47.53
N SER A 160 30.70 -26.58 47.74
CA SER A 160 31.40 -25.70 46.81
C SER A 160 32.04 -26.45 45.64
N GLU A 161 32.15 -25.81 44.47
CA GLU A 161 33.44 -25.29 43.99
C GLU A 161 33.31 -24.60 42.61
N THR A 162 33.62 -23.31 42.64
CA THR A 162 34.40 -22.49 41.69
C THR A 162 34.65 -23.02 40.26
N SER A 163 34.38 -22.19 39.24
CA SER A 163 35.42 -21.72 38.28
C SER A 163 34.90 -20.76 37.21
N LEU A 164 35.37 -19.51 37.31
CA LEU A 164 35.99 -18.64 36.29
C LEU A 164 35.26 -18.30 34.96
N GLU A 165 35.03 -16.99 34.78
CA GLU A 165 34.84 -16.21 33.54
C GLU A 165 36.04 -16.35 32.53
N PRO A 166 36.21 -15.50 31.47
CA PRO A 166 35.32 -14.73 30.57
C PRO A 166 35.58 -15.13 29.08
N THR A 167 34.92 -14.60 28.04
CA THR A 167 35.35 -13.39 27.29
C THR A 167 34.52 -13.18 26.01
N SER A 168 34.15 -11.92 25.80
CA SER A 168 34.30 -11.11 24.56
C SER A 168 33.75 -11.61 23.21
N SER A 169 32.65 -10.97 22.82
CA SER A 169 32.54 -10.00 21.71
C SER A 169 33.29 -10.19 20.37
N GLU A 170 32.50 -9.95 19.30
CA GLU A 170 32.86 -9.21 18.08
C GLU A 170 33.79 -9.93 17.07
N ASP A 171 33.73 -9.72 15.75
CA ASP A 171 32.84 -9.03 14.83
C ASP A 171 33.38 -9.37 13.41
N SER A 172 32.53 -9.18 12.41
CA SER A 172 32.88 -8.68 11.07
C SER A 172 33.82 -9.45 10.12
N THR A 173 33.25 -9.67 8.92
CA THR A 173 33.82 -9.33 7.59
C THR A 173 35.00 -10.18 7.08
N THR A 174 35.28 -10.40 5.80
CA THR A 174 34.72 -10.03 4.49
C THR A 174 35.60 -10.76 3.46
N SER A 175 35.00 -11.12 2.32
CA SER A 175 35.61 -11.37 0.99
C SER A 175 36.87 -12.23 0.82
N ALA A 176 36.75 -13.22 -0.06
CA ALA A 176 37.28 -13.12 -1.44
C ALA A 176 36.52 -14.09 -2.36
#